data_AF-A0A1M3H1D4-F1
#
_entry.id   AF-A0A1M3H1D4-F1
#
_cell.length_a   1.000
_cell.length_b   1.000
_cell.length_c   1.000
_cell.angle_alpha   90.00
_cell.angle_beta   90.00
_cell.angle_gamma   90.00
#
_symmetry.space_group_name_H-M   'P 1'
#
loop_
_entity.id
_entity.type
_entity.pdbx_description
1 polymer ?
#
loop_
_entity_poly.entity_id
_entity_poly.type
_entity_poly.pdbx_seq_one_letter_code
_entity_poly.pdbx_strand_id
1 'polypeptide(L)'
;MKKKLFIVLGMAVLPNLLTTPGFALTCAGEIARCRSLYQNALENPYNAYCYSCADYCLKAEQKCNQFNDVNSSAEARRYKEMCWQPCGH
;
A
#
# COMPACT_ATOMS: atom_id res chain seq x y z
N MET A 1 24.02 -17.92 -51.75
CA MET A 1 22.94 -18.69 -51.08
C MET A 1 23.22 -18.70 -49.58
N LYS A 2 22.49 -17.92 -48.78
CA LYS A 2 22.71 -17.75 -47.33
C LYS A 2 21.52 -18.36 -46.57
N LYS A 3 21.76 -19.44 -45.83
CA LYS A 3 20.80 -20.04 -44.90
C LYS A 3 20.57 -19.05 -43.74
N LYS A 4 19.34 -18.59 -43.56
CA LYS A 4 18.91 -17.92 -42.32
C LYS A 4 17.97 -18.88 -41.60
N LEU A 5 18.51 -19.53 -40.57
CA LEU A 5 17.74 -20.31 -39.60
C LEU A 5 16.79 -19.33 -38.89
N PHE A 6 15.49 -19.50 -39.08
CA PHE A 6 14.49 -18.85 -38.24
C PHE A 6 14.34 -19.71 -36.98
N ILE A 7 14.99 -19.31 -35.90
CA ILE A 7 14.78 -19.89 -34.58
C ILE A 7 13.41 -19.39 -34.11
N VAL A 8 12.41 -20.27 -34.18
CA VAL A 8 11.14 -20.11 -33.50
C VAL A 8 11.42 -20.28 -32.01
N LEU A 9 11.67 -19.18 -31.31
CA LEU A 9 11.69 -19.17 -29.84
C LEU A 9 10.24 -19.28 -29.36
N GLY A 10 9.88 -20.53 -29.06
CA GLY A 10 8.62 -20.90 -28.47
C GLY A 10 8.35 -20.14 -27.17
N MET A 11 7.07 -19.88 -26.99
CA MET A 11 6.42 -19.37 -25.79
C MET A 11 7.03 -19.92 -24.49
N ALA A 12 7.54 -19.01 -23.66
CA ALA A 12 7.60 -19.21 -22.22
C ALA A 12 6.42 -18.43 -21.60
N VAL A 13 5.23 -19.03 -21.62
CA VAL A 13 4.13 -18.60 -20.76
C VAL A 13 4.51 -19.07 -19.36
N LEU A 14 4.98 -18.17 -18.50
CA LEU A 14 5.07 -18.39 -17.06
C LEU A 14 3.64 -18.22 -16.50
N PRO A 15 2.93 -19.29 -16.10
CA PRO A 15 1.55 -19.17 -15.65
C PRO A 15 1.48 -18.98 -14.13
N ASN A 16 2.33 -18.13 -13.55
CA ASN A 16 2.35 -17.92 -12.09
C ASN A 16 2.92 -16.57 -11.61
N LEU A 17 2.83 -15.50 -12.41
CA LEU A 17 2.68 -14.19 -11.79
C LEU A 17 1.19 -13.98 -11.52
N LEU A 18 0.76 -14.38 -10.33
CA LEU A 18 -0.25 -13.63 -9.59
C LEU A 18 0.30 -12.22 -9.33
N THR A 19 0.46 -11.42 -10.39
CA THR A 19 0.32 -9.97 -10.26
C THR A 19 -1.14 -9.78 -9.92
N THR A 20 -1.47 -9.92 -8.63
CA THR A 20 -2.52 -9.10 -8.04
C THR A 20 -2.30 -7.72 -8.64
N PRO A 21 -3.24 -7.15 -9.40
CA PRO A 21 -3.05 -5.81 -9.89
C PRO A 21 -2.87 -4.96 -8.64
N GLY A 22 -1.62 -4.61 -8.35
CA GLY A 22 -1.29 -3.58 -7.40
C GLY A 22 -1.80 -2.34 -8.07
N PHE A 23 -3.11 -2.08 -7.96
CA PHE A 23 -3.65 -0.76 -8.15
C PHE A 23 -2.76 0.11 -7.28
N ALA A 24 -1.86 0.85 -7.90
CA ALA A 24 -1.06 1.83 -7.19
C ALA A 24 -2.10 2.82 -6.67
N LEU A 25 -2.56 2.60 -5.44
CA LEU A 25 -3.57 3.43 -4.82
C LEU A 25 -3.05 4.86 -4.90
N THR A 26 -3.91 5.74 -5.39
CA THR A 26 -3.64 7.18 -5.36
C THR A 26 -3.45 7.61 -3.91
N CYS A 27 -2.91 8.81 -3.67
CA CYS A 27 -2.84 9.39 -2.33
C CYS A 27 -4.20 9.26 -1.59
N ALA A 28 -5.29 9.65 -2.25
CA ALA A 28 -6.64 9.54 -1.69
C ALA A 28 -7.03 8.09 -1.33
N GLY A 29 -6.64 7.11 -2.13
CA GLY A 29 -6.90 5.70 -1.86
C GLY A 29 -6.13 5.17 -0.65
N GLU A 30 -4.86 5.52 -0.52
CA GLU A 30 -4.05 5.13 0.65
C GLU A 30 -4.54 5.82 1.93
N ILE A 31 -4.97 7.08 1.85
CA ILE A 31 -5.58 7.79 2.98
C ILE A 31 -6.87 7.13 3.43
N ALA A 32 -7.77 6.80 2.50
CA ALA A 32 -9.01 6.12 2.82
C ALA A 32 -8.75 4.78 3.53
N ARG A 33 -7.74 4.03 3.07
CA ARG A 33 -7.31 2.78 3.70
C ARG A 33 -6.73 3.01 5.10
N CYS A 34 -5.84 3.99 5.27
CA CYS A 34 -5.30 4.39 6.57
C CYS A 34 -6.43 4.74 7.55
N ARG A 35 -7.39 5.57 7.12
CA ARG A 35 -8.55 5.95 7.95
C ARG A 35 -9.40 4.74 8.35
N SER A 36 -9.67 3.82 7.42
CA SER A 36 -10.43 2.59 7.71
C SER A 36 -9.71 1.70 8.74
N LEU A 37 -8.40 1.54 8.62
CA LEU A 37 -7.61 0.75 9.57
C LEU A 37 -7.52 1.43 10.95
N TYR A 38 -7.47 2.76 10.99
CA TYR A 38 -7.56 3.51 12.23
C TYR A 38 -8.89 3.28 12.95
N GLN A 39 -10.01 3.34 12.23
CA GLN A 39 -11.32 3.00 12.82
C GLN A 39 -11.35 1.57 13.35
N ASN A 40 -10.81 0.61 12.59
CA ASN A 40 -10.73 -0.77 13.05
C ASN A 40 -9.86 -0.91 14.31
N ALA A 41 -8.74 -0.20 14.40
CA ALA A 41 -7.88 -0.21 15.60
C ALA A 41 -8.56 0.44 16.82
N LEU A 42 -9.46 1.40 16.61
CA LEU A 42 -10.29 1.97 17.68
C LEU A 42 -11.33 0.97 18.20
N GLU A 43 -11.97 0.23 17.30
CA GLU A 43 -12.98 -0.77 17.64
C GLU A 43 -12.36 -2.05 18.23
N ASN A 44 -11.18 -2.42 17.75
CA ASN A 44 -10.46 -3.64 18.09
C ASN A 44 -9.00 -3.31 18.46
N PRO A 45 -8.72 -2.90 19.71
CA PRO A 45 -7.39 -2.46 20.15
C PRO A 45 -6.41 -3.63 20.38
N TYR A 46 -6.38 -4.60 19.48
CA TYR A 46 -5.34 -5.62 19.48
C TYR A 46 -4.09 -5.05 18.80
N ASN A 47 -2.92 -5.34 19.37
CA ASN A 47 -1.64 -4.86 18.85
C ASN A 47 -1.49 -5.05 17.34
N ALA A 48 -1.90 -6.21 16.79
CA ALA A 48 -1.84 -6.48 15.35
C ALA A 48 -2.57 -5.43 14.49
N TYR A 49 -3.70 -4.90 14.95
CA TYR A 49 -4.45 -3.85 14.25
C TYR A 49 -3.78 -2.48 14.39
N CYS A 50 -3.22 -2.15 15.54
CA CYS A 50 -2.44 -0.92 15.74
C CYS A 50 -1.15 -0.91 14.88
N TYR A 51 -0.41 -2.03 14.81
CA TYR A 51 0.74 -2.19 13.91
C TYR A 51 0.33 -2.00 12.44
N SER A 52 -0.76 -2.65 12.03
CA SER A 52 -1.28 -2.53 10.67
C SER A 52 -1.68 -1.09 10.37
N CYS A 53 -2.43 -0.44 11.26
CA CYS A 53 -2.81 0.96 11.16
C CYS A 53 -1.59 1.86 10.93
N ALA A 54 -0.56 1.74 11.77
CA ALA A 54 0.64 2.56 11.66
C ALA A 54 1.41 2.33 10.34
N ASP A 55 1.58 1.08 9.90
CA ASP A 55 2.28 0.73 8.66
C ASP A 55 1.55 1.28 7.42
N TYR A 56 0.24 1.09 7.34
CA TYR A 56 -0.55 1.59 6.20
C TYR A 56 -0.68 3.11 6.20
N CYS A 57 -0.77 3.75 7.37
CA CYS A 57 -0.74 5.21 7.46
C CYS A 57 0.65 5.79 7.09
N LEU A 58 1.75 5.09 7.38
CA LEU A 58 3.07 5.49 6.89
C LEU A 58 3.15 5.41 5.36
N LYS A 59 2.60 4.35 4.75
CA LYS A 59 2.52 4.23 3.29
C LYS A 59 1.70 5.36 2.67
N ALA A 60 0.57 5.72 3.29
CA ALA A 60 -0.24 6.85 2.85
C ALA A 60 0.52 8.18 2.94
N GLU A 61 1.23 8.44 4.04
CA GLU A 61 2.07 9.63 4.20
C GLU A 61 3.11 9.74 3.08
N GLN A 62 3.85 8.65 2.82
CA GLN A 62 4.87 8.61 1.77
C GLN A 62 4.26 8.81 0.38
N LYS A 63 3.12 8.15 0.09
CA LYS A 63 2.44 8.28 -1.19
C LYS A 63 1.95 9.71 -1.40
N CYS A 64 1.27 10.31 -0.43
CA CYS A 64 0.77 11.68 -0.54
C CYS A 64 1.88 12.73 -0.67
N ASN A 65 3.02 12.53 0.01
CA ASN A 65 4.21 13.35 -0.22
C ASN A 65 4.72 13.27 -1.67
N GLN A 66 4.73 12.08 -2.29
CA GLN A 66 5.12 11.93 -3.71
C GLN A 66 4.19 12.69 -4.68
N PHE A 67 2.93 12.89 -4.31
CA PHE A 67 1.95 13.65 -5.08
C PHE A 67 1.89 15.15 -4.70
N ASN A 68 2.76 15.62 -3.79
CA ASN A 68 2.73 16.98 -3.22
C ASN A 68 1.40 17.35 -2.53
N ASP A 69 0.63 16.37 -2.06
CA ASP A 69 -0.57 16.61 -1.24
C ASP A 69 -0.19 16.67 0.24
N VAL A 70 0.23 17.87 0.66
CA VAL A 70 0.73 18.14 2.02
C VAL A 70 -0.36 17.93 3.08
N ASN A 71 -1.62 18.24 2.76
CA ASN A 71 -2.73 18.11 3.71
C ASN A 71 -3.01 16.64 4.01
N SER A 72 -3.16 15.83 2.96
CA SER A 72 -3.36 14.39 3.11
C SER A 72 -2.16 13.71 3.77
N SER A 73 -0.94 14.12 3.44
CA SER A 73 0.28 13.63 4.09
C SER A 73 0.29 13.92 5.60
N ALA A 74 -0.05 15.15 6.00
CA ALA A 74 -0.15 15.53 7.40
C ALA A 74 -1.26 14.76 8.12
N GLU A 75 -2.39 14.50 7.45
CA GLU A 75 -3.47 13.67 7.98
C GLU A 75 -3.02 12.23 8.24
N ALA A 76 -2.35 11.59 7.27
CA ALA A 76 -1.79 10.25 7.42
C ALA A 76 -0.82 10.16 8.60
N ARG A 77 0.05 11.17 8.75
CA ARG A 77 1.00 11.24 9.88
C ARG A 77 0.27 11.27 11.22
N ARG A 78 -0.77 12.10 11.35
CA ARG A 78 -1.58 12.18 12.57
C ARG A 78 -2.20 10.83 12.91
N TYR A 79 -2.82 10.16 11.93
CA TYR A 79 -3.39 8.83 12.19
C TYR A 79 -2.34 7.82 12.60
N LYS A 80 -1.18 7.79 11.94
CA LYS A 80 -0.06 6.90 12.29
C LYS A 80 0.37 7.05 13.76
N GLU A 81 0.46 8.29 14.25
CA GLU A 81 0.81 8.58 15.66
C GLU A 81 -0.31 8.15 16.61
N MET A 82 -1.58 8.36 16.22
CA MET A 82 -2.74 8.00 17.04
C MET A 82 -3.08 6.50 17.02
N CYS A 83 -2.61 5.73 16.03
CA CYS A 83 -2.87 4.29 15.92
C CYS A 83 -2.48 3.50 17.18
N TRP A 84 -1.55 4.02 18.00
CA TRP A 84 -1.02 3.36 19.19
C TRP A 84 -1.83 3.66 20.46
N GLN A 85 -2.55 4.77 20.50
CA GLN A 85 -3.33 5.19 21.66
C GLN A 85 -4.33 4.13 22.15
N PRO A 86 -5.10 3.43 21.28
CA PRO A 86 -6.05 2.42 21.71
C PRO A 86 -5.36 1.18 22.30
N CYS A 87 -4.13 0.90 21.84
CA CYS A 87 -3.35 -0.27 22.25
C CYS A 87 -2.54 -0.07 23.53
N GLY A 88 -2.63 1.11 24.18
CA GLY A 88 -1.95 1.38 25.45
C GLY A 88 -0.43 1.61 25.34
N HIS A 89 0.02 2.09 24.18
CA HIS A 89 1.43 2.41 23.87
C HIS A 89 1.70 3.91 23.86
#